data_AF-A0A528HD36-F1
#
_entry.id   AF-A0A528HD36-F1
#
_cell.length_a   1.000
_cell.length_b   1.000
_cell.length_c   1.000
_cell.angle_alpha   90.00
_cell.angle_beta   90.00
_cell.angle_gamma   90.00
#
_symmetry.space_group_name_H-M   'P 1'
#
loop_
_entity.id
_entity.type
_entity.pdbx_description
1 polymer ?
#
loop_
_entity_poly.entity_id
_entity_poly.type
_entity_poly.pdbx_seq_one_letter_code
_entity_poly.pdbx_strand_id
1 'polypeptide(L)'
;MSGLKLKPGNTTLADWREIYRGAVPKLDAACWPKIKASAEAVARIVAKGEPVYGINTGFGKLASVRIPAADLATLQRNIVLSHAAGVGEPMPAAVCRLMMA
;
A
#
# COMPACT_ATOMS: atom_id res chain seq x y z
N MET A 1 -10.48 -19.19 16.45
CA MET A 1 -9.09 -18.72 16.30
C MET A 1 -9.05 -17.24 16.63
N SER A 2 -8.36 -16.87 17.72
CA SER A 2 -8.09 -15.45 18.04
C SER A 2 -7.22 -14.87 16.92
N GLY A 3 -7.67 -13.81 16.26
CA GLY A 3 -6.87 -13.18 15.19
C GLY A 3 -5.72 -12.38 15.79
N LEU A 4 -4.51 -12.57 15.28
CA LEU A 4 -3.32 -11.80 15.67
C LEU A 4 -3.56 -10.32 15.35
N LYS A 5 -3.49 -9.43 16.34
CA LYS A 5 -3.64 -7.99 16.13
C LYS A 5 -2.29 -7.35 15.85
N LEU A 6 -2.10 -6.82 14.65
CA LEU A 6 -0.91 -6.07 14.31
C LEU A 6 -0.95 -4.68 14.93
N LYS A 7 0.17 -4.30 15.55
CA LYS A 7 0.48 -2.93 15.97
C LYS A 7 1.54 -2.39 15.02
N PRO A 8 1.17 -1.57 14.01
CA PRO A 8 2.13 -1.02 13.06
C PRO A 8 3.31 -0.34 13.78
N GLY A 9 4.52 -0.64 13.33
CA GLY A 9 5.77 -0.16 13.95
C GLY A 9 6.21 -0.90 15.23
N ASN A 10 5.40 -1.82 15.78
CA ASN A 10 5.69 -2.57 17.01
C ASN A 10 5.37 -4.07 16.88
N THR A 11 5.44 -4.63 15.67
CA THR A 11 5.17 -6.05 15.42
C THR A 11 6.42 -6.87 15.75
N THR A 12 6.27 -7.88 16.61
CA THR A 12 7.39 -8.67 17.10
C THR A 12 7.77 -9.81 16.14
N LEU A 13 8.97 -10.36 16.27
CA LEU A 13 9.38 -11.57 15.53
C LEU A 13 8.50 -12.80 15.83
N ALA A 14 7.87 -12.85 17.01
CA ALA A 14 6.92 -13.90 17.35
C ALA A 14 5.64 -13.76 16.51
N ASP A 15 5.11 -12.53 16.41
CA ASP A 15 3.94 -12.21 15.57
C ASP A 15 4.22 -12.57 14.10
N TRP A 16 5.38 -12.18 13.58
CA TRP A 16 5.81 -12.53 12.22
C TRP A 16 5.90 -14.05 12.02
N ARG A 17 6.41 -14.79 13.00
CA ARG A 17 6.47 -16.26 12.94
C ARG A 17 5.08 -16.89 12.90
N GLU A 18 4.12 -16.34 13.64
CA GLU A 18 2.73 -16.82 13.58
C GLU A 18 2.11 -16.59 12.21
N ILE A 19 2.32 -15.40 11.62
CA ILE A 19 1.84 -15.08 10.27
C ILE A 19 2.48 -16.03 9.27
N TYR A 20 3.80 -16.23 9.31
CA TYR A 20 4.49 -17.17 8.44
C TYR A 20 3.86 -18.59 8.48
N ARG A 21 3.42 -19.02 9.68
CA ARG A 21 2.75 -20.31 9.91
C ARG A 21 1.26 -20.34 9.56
N GLY A 22 0.70 -19.23 9.08
CA GLY A 22 -0.68 -19.15 8.57
C GLY A 22 -1.65 -18.34 9.43
N ALA A 23 -1.19 -17.66 10.48
CA ALA A 23 -2.07 -16.75 11.22
C ALA A 23 -2.54 -15.61 10.31
N VAL A 24 -3.82 -15.24 10.42
CA VAL A 24 -4.41 -14.12 9.68
C VAL A 24 -4.36 -12.88 10.58
N PRO A 25 -3.52 -11.88 10.23
CA PRO A 25 -3.45 -10.67 11.01
C PRO A 25 -4.72 -9.82 10.86
N LYS A 26 -5.01 -9.03 11.89
CA LYS A 26 -6.03 -8.00 11.88
C LYS A 26 -5.41 -6.69 12.32
N LEU A 27 -5.83 -5.58 11.72
CA LEU A 27 -5.47 -4.27 12.24
C LEU A 27 -6.16 -4.03 13.58
N ASP A 28 -5.42 -3.46 14.53
CA ASP A 28 -6.04 -2.92 15.73
C ASP A 28 -6.98 -1.77 15.34
N ALA A 29 -8.12 -1.66 16.02
CA ALA A 29 -9.10 -0.61 15.74
C ALA A 29 -8.52 0.80 15.91
N ALA A 30 -7.49 0.96 16.75
CA ALA A 30 -6.76 2.21 16.94
C ALA A 30 -6.03 2.71 15.67
N CYS A 31 -5.85 1.86 14.64
CA CYS A 31 -5.23 2.26 13.38
C CYS A 31 -6.16 3.11 12.50
N TRP A 32 -7.48 2.89 12.58
CA TRP A 32 -8.44 3.48 11.65
C TRP A 32 -8.49 5.02 11.64
N PRO A 33 -8.43 5.72 12.78
CA PRO A 33 -8.44 7.19 12.77
C PRO A 33 -7.27 7.79 11.98
N LYS A 34 -6.05 7.24 12.13
CA LYS A 34 -4.87 7.72 11.39
C LYS A 34 -4.97 7.41 9.90
N ILE A 35 -5.41 6.20 9.54
CA ILE A 35 -5.63 5.79 8.14
C ILE A 35 -6.63 6.75 7.46
N LYS A 36 -7.75 7.03 8.12
CA LYS A 36 -8.79 7.93 7.61
C LYS A 36 -8.24 9.35 7.42
N ALA A 37 -7.56 9.90 8.43
CA ALA A 37 -6.99 11.24 8.35
C ALA A 37 -5.97 11.39 7.19
N SER A 38 -5.14 10.36 6.96
CA SER A 38 -4.20 10.35 5.83
C SER A 38 -4.92 10.27 4.48
N ALA A 39 -5.95 9.43 4.35
CA ALA A 39 -6.75 9.33 3.13
C ALA A 39 -7.46 10.67 2.80
N GLU A 40 -8.02 11.33 3.82
CA GLU A 40 -8.63 12.65 3.67
C GLU A 40 -7.61 13.73 3.28
N ALA A 41 -6.36 13.64 3.77
CA ALA A 41 -5.29 14.54 3.35
C ALA A 41 -4.97 14.39 1.86
N VAL A 42 -4.87 13.14 1.36
CA VAL A 42 -4.68 12.87 -0.07
C VAL A 42 -5.85 13.40 -0.88
N ALA A 43 -7.09 13.19 -0.43
CA ALA A 43 -8.28 13.72 -1.10
C ALA A 43 -8.26 15.25 -1.22
N ARG A 44 -7.85 15.96 -0.16
CA ARG A 44 -7.66 17.43 -0.19
C ARG A 44 -6.59 17.87 -1.18
N ILE A 45 -5.47 17.15 -1.26
CA ILE A 45 -4.38 17.43 -2.22
C ILE A 45 -4.89 17.29 -3.66
N VAL A 46 -5.60 16.19 -3.96
CA VAL A 46 -6.18 15.96 -5.29
C VAL A 46 -7.17 17.07 -5.64
N ALA A 47 -8.04 17.48 -4.69
CA ALA A 47 -9.01 18.56 -4.89
C ALA A 47 -8.36 19.94 -5.11
N LYS A 48 -7.23 20.21 -4.47
CA LYS A 48 -6.46 21.46 -4.66
C LYS A 48 -5.85 21.56 -6.05
N GLY A 49 -5.53 20.41 -6.67
CA GLY A 49 -5.04 20.33 -8.05
C GLY A 49 -3.58 20.73 -8.26
N GLU A 50 -2.83 21.06 -7.20
CA GLU A 50 -1.39 21.29 -7.27
C GLU A 50 -0.64 19.99 -7.59
N PRO A 51 0.41 20.00 -8.42
CA PRO A 51 1.20 18.81 -8.72
C PRO A 51 1.89 18.25 -7.47
N VAL A 52 1.61 16.99 -7.14
CA VAL A 52 2.22 16.24 -6.05
C VAL A 52 2.63 14.86 -6.53
N TYR A 53 3.91 14.54 -6.32
CA TYR A 53 4.53 13.32 -6.82
C TYR A 53 3.78 12.06 -6.39
N GLY A 54 3.44 11.21 -7.35
CA GLY A 54 2.75 9.93 -7.11
C GLY A 54 1.27 10.06 -6.72
N ILE A 55 0.74 11.28 -6.61
CA ILE A 55 -0.69 11.54 -6.35
C ILE A 55 -1.37 11.97 -7.65
N ASN A 56 -0.91 13.06 -8.27
CA ASN A 56 -1.48 13.59 -9.51
C ASN A 56 -0.40 14.00 -10.53
N THR A 57 0.75 13.36 -10.47
CA THR A 57 1.82 13.47 -11.47
C THR A 57 2.13 12.11 -12.07
N GLY A 58 2.93 12.08 -13.14
CA GLY A 58 3.60 10.85 -13.57
C GLY A 58 4.64 10.35 -12.55
N PHE A 59 5.27 9.22 -12.86
CA PHE A 59 6.31 8.59 -12.02
C PHE A 59 7.69 8.69 -12.68
N GLY A 60 8.76 8.65 -11.87
CA GLY A 60 10.15 8.70 -12.35
C GLY A 60 10.41 9.93 -13.23
N LYS A 61 10.81 9.72 -14.49
CA LYS A 61 11.09 10.81 -15.46
C LYS A 61 9.89 11.75 -15.69
N LEU A 62 8.66 11.28 -15.44
CA LEU A 62 7.43 12.05 -15.62
C LEU A 62 6.92 12.69 -14.31
N ALA A 63 7.74 12.73 -13.26
CA ALA A 63 7.38 13.28 -11.95
C ALA A 63 6.90 14.75 -11.97
N SER A 64 7.33 15.53 -12.96
CA SER A 64 6.93 16.93 -13.13
C SER A 64 5.68 17.12 -14.00
N VAL A 65 5.17 16.05 -14.62
CA VAL A 65 4.01 16.11 -15.51
C VAL A 65 2.75 15.88 -14.70
N ARG A 66 1.89 16.91 -14.62
CA ARG A 66 0.58 16.81 -13.98
C ARG A 66 -0.36 15.91 -14.81
N ILE A 67 -1.11 15.06 -14.13
CA ILE A 67 -2.11 14.16 -14.71
C ILE A 67 -3.52 14.66 -14.36
N PRO A 68 -4.45 14.73 -15.33
CA PRO A 68 -5.84 15.08 -15.08
C PRO A 68 -6.52 14.12 -14.09
N ALA A 69 -7.46 14.64 -13.30
CA ALA A 69 -8.18 13.84 -12.29
C ALA A 69 -8.90 12.61 -12.89
N ALA A 70 -9.45 12.75 -14.10
CA ALA A 70 -10.14 11.68 -14.82
C ALA A 70 -9.22 10.49 -15.18
N ASP A 71 -7.93 10.75 -15.33
CA ASP A 71 -6.94 9.75 -15.73
C ASP A 71 -6.24 9.10 -14.53
N LEU A 72 -6.44 9.59 -13.30
CA LEU A 72 -5.72 9.11 -12.12
C LEU A 72 -5.98 7.62 -11.85
N ALA A 73 -7.22 7.15 -12.00
CA ALA A 73 -7.52 5.73 -11.82
C ALA A 73 -6.77 4.84 -12.83
N THR A 74 -6.72 5.30 -14.09
CA THR A 74 -5.97 4.63 -15.17
C THR A 74 -4.47 4.66 -14.89
N LEU A 75 -3.93 5.78 -14.42
CA LEU A 75 -2.54 5.92 -14.00
C LEU A 75 -2.17 4.92 -12.90
N GLN A 76 -2.98 4.82 -11.84
CA GLN A 76 -2.75 3.88 -10.73
C GLN A 76 -2.84 2.41 -11.19
N ARG A 77 -3.69 2.08 -12.17
CA ARG A 77 -3.70 0.75 -12.79
C ARG A 77 -2.42 0.49 -13.59
N ASN A 78 -2.02 1.44 -14.42
CA ASN A 78 -0.88 1.28 -15.32
C ASN A 78 0.45 1.18 -14.59
N ILE A 79 0.61 1.86 -13.45
CA ILE A 79 1.84 1.74 -12.66
C ILE A 79 2.03 0.31 -12.12
N VAL A 80 0.95 -0.33 -11.62
CA VAL A 80 1.00 -1.74 -11.19
C VAL A 80 1.39 -2.65 -12.35
N LEU A 81 0.75 -2.50 -13.52
CA LEU A 81 0.99 -3.37 -14.68
C LEU A 81 2.41 -3.21 -15.25
N SER A 82 2.91 -1.98 -15.35
CA SER A 82 4.25 -1.70 -15.89
C SER A 82 5.38 -2.14 -14.96
N HIS A 83 5.13 -2.22 -13.64
CA HIS A 83 6.13 -2.59 -12.64
C HIS A 83 6.04 -4.05 -12.20
N ALA A 84 4.99 -4.77 -12.60
CA ALA A 84 4.86 -6.22 -12.44
C ALA A 84 5.78 -6.98 -13.43
N ALA A 85 7.08 -6.71 -13.36
CA ALA A 85 8.11 -7.21 -14.26
C ALA A 85 9.08 -8.20 -13.58
N GLY A 86 8.69 -8.79 -12.45
CA GLY A 86 9.47 -9.83 -11.78
C GLY A 86 9.58 -11.10 -12.62
N VAL A 87 10.73 -11.76 -12.55
CA VAL A 87 11.03 -13.00 -13.29
C VAL A 87 11.61 -14.06 -12.35
N GLY A 88 11.56 -15.33 -12.78
CA GLY A 88 12.06 -16.48 -12.00
C GLY A 88 10.95 -17.26 -11.30
N GLU A 89 11.35 -18.09 -10.33
CA GLU A 89 10.44 -18.98 -9.62
C GLU A 89 9.44 -18.21 -8.73
N PRO A 90 8.21 -18.73 -8.57
CA PRO A 90 7.23 -18.15 -7.65
C PRO A 90 7.74 -18.12 -6.20
N MET A 91 7.47 -17.01 -5.52
CA MET A 91 7.77 -16.87 -4.09
C MET A 91 6.97 -17.91 -3.28
N PRO A 92 7.59 -18.60 -2.30
CA PRO A 92 6.86 -19.50 -1.40
C PRO A 92 5.70 -18.79 -0.70
N ALA A 93 4.55 -19.46 -0.62
CA ALA A 93 3.32 -18.86 -0.11
C ALA A 93 3.46 -18.27 1.31
N ALA A 94 4.26 -18.90 2.18
CA ALA A 94 4.52 -18.40 3.53
C ALA A 94 5.29 -17.07 3.53
N VAL A 95 6.23 -16.90 2.58
CA VAL A 95 7.00 -15.66 2.43
C VAL A 95 6.13 -14.57 1.78
N CYS A 96 5.35 -14.91 0.75
CA CYS A 96 4.38 -13.99 0.15
C CYS A 96 3.37 -13.47 1.19
N ARG A 97 2.92 -14.34 2.11
CA ARG A 97 2.05 -13.93 3.22
C ARG A 97 2.71 -12.91 4.15
N LEU A 98 4.00 -13.02 4.40
CA LEU A 98 4.75 -12.01 5.15
C LEU A 98 4.90 -10.70 4.38
N MET A 99 5.10 -10.75 3.05
CA MET A 99 5.17 -9.53 2.23
C MET A 99 3.86 -8.74 2.22
N MET A 100 2.72 -9.41 2.38
CA MET A 100 1.40 -8.78 2.43
C MET A 100 0.99 -8.25 3.82
N ALA A 101 1.61 -8.76 4.88
CA ALA A 101 1.19 -8.51 6.27
C ALA A 101 1.92 -7.31 6.89
#